data_AF-A0A0P6SFD6-F1
#
_entry.id   AF-A0A0P6SFD6-F1
#
_cell.length_a   1.000
_cell.length_b   1.000
_cell.length_c   1.000
_cell.angle_alpha   90.00
_cell.angle_beta   90.00
_cell.angle_gamma   90.00
#
_symmetry.space_group_name_H-M   'P 1'
#
loop_
_entity.id
_entity.type
_entity.pdbx_description
1 polymer ?
#
loop_
_entity_poly.entity_id
_entity_poly.type
_entity_poly.pdbx_seq_one_letter_code
_entity_poly.pdbx_strand_id
1 'polypeptide(L)' 'MENMNEQIEKFINDFVKEAIEKSDTYADAILYVNKIASLTELGQVIKKAIQDKIGEYALNSKIN' A
#
# COMPACT_ATOMS: atom_id res chain seq x y z
N MET A 1 5.13 1.09 24.69
CA MET A 1 5.88 0.45 23.59
C MET A 1 4.87 0.24 22.49
N GLU A 2 5.02 0.90 21.34
CA GLU A 2 4.18 0.58 20.17
C GLU A 2 4.34 -0.90 19.83
N ASN A 3 3.21 -1.57 19.65
CA ASN A 3 3.19 -2.97 19.28
C ASN A 3 3.75 -3.11 17.85
N MET A 4 4.51 -4.18 17.59
CA MET A 4 5.06 -4.45 16.26
C MET A 4 3.97 -4.45 15.17
N ASN A 5 2.76 -4.86 15.51
CA ASN A 5 1.60 -4.80 14.61
C ASN A 5 1.20 -3.35 14.24
N GLU A 6 1.22 -2.43 15.20
CA GLU A 6 0.89 -1.01 14.98
C GLU A 6 1.93 -0.36 14.06
N GLN A 7 3.20 -0.73 14.23
CA GLN A 7 4.28 -0.23 13.37
C GLN A 7 4.14 -0.74 11.92
N ILE A 8 3.76 -2.01 11.73
CA ILE A 8 3.51 -2.58 10.40
C ILE A 8 2.30 -1.90 9.76
N GLU A 9 1.22 -1.70 10.50
CA GLU A 9 0.03 -1.03 9.97
C GLU A 9 0.33 0.43 9.59
N LYS A 10 1.06 1.15 10.44
CA LYS A 10 1.52 2.51 10.14
C LYS A 10 2.39 2.55 8.89
N PHE A 11 3.34 1.61 8.76
CA PHE A 11 4.17 1.48 7.56
C PHE A 11 3.31 1.28 6.31
N ILE A 12 2.35 0.35 6.34
CA ILE A 12 1.42 0.10 5.21
C ILE A 12 0.66 1.38 4.86
N ASN A 13 0.10 2.08 5.85
CA ASN A 13 -0.69 3.29 5.64
C ASN A 13 0.13 4.45 5.05
N ASP A 14 1.33 4.69 5.58
CA ASP A 14 2.23 5.73 5.08
C ASP A 14 2.63 5.43 3.63
N PHE A 15 2.89 4.14 3.33
CA PHE A 15 3.27 3.72 1.98
C PHE A 15 2.11 3.81 0.97
N VAL A 16 0.88 3.48 1.38
CA VAL A 16 -0.32 3.66 0.57
C VAL A 16 -0.50 5.13 0.18
N LYS A 17 -0.36 6.05 1.14
CA LYS A 17 -0.46 7.49 0.87
C LYS A 17 0.59 7.95 -0.14
N GLU A 18 1.85 7.54 0.07
CA GLU A 18 2.93 7.88 -0.86
C GLU A 18 2.67 7.34 -2.27
N ALA A 19 2.21 6.09 -2.38
CA ALA A 19 1.90 5.48 -3.67
C ALA A 19 0.77 6.22 -4.40
N ILE A 20 -0.25 6.69 -3.68
CA ILE A 20 -1.36 7.48 -4.24
C ILE A 20 -0.88 8.88 -4.63
N GLU A 21 -0.13 9.58 -3.79
CA GLU A 21 0.36 10.94 -4.05
C GLU A 21 1.32 11.01 -5.25
N LYS A 22 2.06 9.93 -5.52
CA LYS A 22 3.02 9.84 -6.63
C LYS A 22 2.45 9.26 -7.92
N SER A 23 1.15 8.99 -7.97
CA SER A 23 0.52 8.26 -9.08
C SER A 23 -0.74 8.94 -9.57
N ASP A 24 -0.86 9.10 -10.88
CA ASP A 24 -2.04 9.71 -11.49
C ASP A 24 -3.22 8.72 -11.59
N THR A 25 -2.92 7.42 -11.64
CA THR A 25 -3.93 6.37 -11.78
C THR A 25 -3.73 5.24 -10.78
N TYR A 26 -4.77 4.43 -10.59
CA TYR A 26 -4.69 3.17 -9.83
C TYR A 26 -3.58 2.25 -10.37
N ALA A 27 -3.44 2.14 -11.69
CA ALA A 27 -2.42 1.31 -12.31
C ALA A 27 -1.01 1.82 -11.99
N ASP A 28 -0.81 3.14 -12.00
CA ASP A 28 0.46 3.76 -11.63
C ASP A 28 0.83 3.49 -10.17
N ALA A 29 -0.15 3.56 -9.25
CA ALA A 29 0.05 3.27 -7.84
C ALA A 29 0.45 1.80 -7.61
N ILE A 30 -0.20 0.86 -8.30
CA ILE A 30 0.18 -0.56 -8.23
C ILE A 30 1.57 -0.79 -8.81
N LEU A 31 1.92 -0.13 -9.92
CA LEU A 31 3.27 -0.20 -10.50
C LEU A 31 4.32 0.41 -9.57
N TYR A 32 4.02 1.51 -8.90
CA TYR A 32 4.88 2.13 -7.89
C TYR A 32 5.21 1.14 -6.77
N VAL A 33 4.19 0.50 -6.21
CA VAL A 33 4.35 -0.53 -5.16
C VAL A 33 5.13 -1.74 -5.69
N ASN A 34 4.92 -2.13 -6.95
CA ASN A 34 5.64 -3.24 -7.57
C ASN A 34 7.14 -3.00 -7.75
N LYS A 35 7.58 -1.75 -7.90
CA LYS A 35 9.01 -1.40 -7.99
C LYS A 35 9.77 -1.68 -6.70
N ILE A 36 9.06 -1.82 -5.58
CA ILE A 36 9.67 -2.16 -4.30
C ILE A 36 9.82 -3.67 -4.27
N ALA A 37 10.99 -4.12 -4.68
CA ALA A 37 11.35 -5.52 -4.63
C ALA A 37 11.51 -5.95 -3.16
N SER A 38 10.58 -6.76 -2.66
CA SER A 38 10.82 -7.54 -1.44
C SER A 38 10.91 -9.02 -1.78
N LEU A 39 11.99 -9.67 -1.36
CA LEU A 39 12.22 -11.09 -1.63
C LEU A 39 11.82 -11.99 -0.45
N THR A 40 11.32 -11.40 0.64
CA THR A 40 10.89 -12.14 1.82
C THR A 40 9.38 -12.40 1.77
N GLU A 41 8.95 -13.52 2.37
CA GLU A 41 7.54 -13.86 2.47
C GLU A 41 6.73 -12.76 3.19
N LEU A 42 7.24 -12.30 4.33
CA LEU A 42 6.63 -11.18 5.06
C LEU A 42 6.51 -9.92 4.20
N GLY A 43 7.54 -9.61 3.42
CA GLY A 43 7.50 -8.45 2.55
C GLY A 43 6.55 -8.58 1.37
N GLN A 44 6.34 -9.80 0.86
CA GLN A 44 5.28 -10.07 -0.13
C GLN A 44 3.88 -9.92 0.47
N VAL A 45 3.68 -10.37 1.71
CA VAL A 45 2.41 -10.17 2.44
C VAL A 45 2.13 -8.68 2.66
N ILE A 46 3.13 -7.92 3.13
CA ILE A 46 3.00 -6.46 3.31
C ILE A 46 2.71 -5.77 1.97
N LYS A 47 3.42 -6.15 0.91
CA LYS A 47 3.20 -5.61 -0.44
C LYS A 47 1.76 -5.85 -0.90
N LYS A 48 1.24 -7.07 -0.70
CA LYS A 48 -0.14 -7.42 -1.04
C LYS A 48 -1.15 -6.58 -0.23
N ALA A 49 -0.91 -6.40 1.07
CA ALA A 49 -1.76 -5.56 1.91
C ALA A 49 -1.80 -4.10 1.45
N ILE A 50 -0.66 -3.52 1.01
CA ILE A 50 -0.60 -2.18 0.43
C ILE A 50 -1.46 -2.11 -0.85
N GLN A 51 -1.31 -3.08 -1.76
CA GLN A 51 -2.06 -3.12 -3.02
C GLN A 51 -3.57 -3.24 -2.80
N ASP A 52 -3.99 -4.09 -1.87
CA ASP A 52 -5.40 -4.28 -1.53
C ASP A 52 -5.99 -2.98 -0.96
N LYS A 53 -5.27 -2.29 -0.08
CA LYS A 53 -5.70 -1.02 0.52
C LYS A 53 -5.79 0.11 -0.50
N ILE A 54 -4.87 0.19 -1.46
CA ILE A 54 -4.98 1.11 -2.61
C ILE A 54 -6.27 0.80 -3.41
N GLY A 55 -6.59 -0.48 -3.60
CA GLY A 55 -7.83 -0.92 -4.25
C GLY A 55 -9.08 -0.43 -3.51
N GLU A 56 -9.12 -0.59 -2.19
CA GLU A 56 -10.21 -0.08 -1.35
C GLU A 56 -10.36 1.45 -1.49
N TYR A 57 -9.27 2.20 -1.42
CA TYR A 57 -9.30 3.66 -1.62
C TYR A 57 -9.85 4.05 -2.99
N ALA A 58 -9.40 3.40 -4.06
CA ALA A 58 -9.82 3.70 -5.43
C ALA A 58 -11.28 3.29 -5.72
N LEU A 59 -11.80 2.26 -5.05
CA LEU A 59 -13.20 1.87 -5.12
C LEU A 59 -14.09 2.84 -4.31
N ASN A 60 -13.68 3.17 -3.09
CA ASN A 60 -14.40 4.10 -2.23
C ASN A 60 -14.42 5.53 -2.79
N SER A 61 -13.37 5.96 -3.52
CA SER A 61 -13.36 7.27 -4.18
C SER A 61 -14.40 7.40 -5.30
N LYS A 62 -14.89 6.27 -5.85
CA LYS A 62 -15.96 6.24 -6.86
C LYS A 62 -17.36 6.17 -6.25
N ILE A 63 -17.48 5.88 -4.95
CA ILE A 63 -18.77 5.75 -4.23
C ILE A 63 -19.23 7.09 -3.63
N ASN A 64 -18.48 8.19 -3.83
CA ASN A 64 -18.86 9.55 -3.42
C ASN A 64 -19.85 10.22 -4.39
#